data_AF-A0A3N4PDQ4-F1
#
_entry.id   AF-A0A3N4PDQ4-F1
#
_cell.length_a   1.000
_cell.length_b   1.000
_cell.length_c   1.000
_cell.angle_alpha   90.00
_cell.angle_beta   90.00
_cell.angle_gamma   90.00
#
_symmetry.space_group_name_H-M   'P 1'
#
loop_
_entity.id
_entity.type
_entity.pdbx_description
1 polymer ?
#
loop_
_entity_poly.entity_id
_entity_poly.type
_entity_poly.pdbx_seq_one_letter_code
_entity_poly.pdbx_strand_id
1 'polypeptide(L)'
;MLADDATAPAEPAASPLSPDSATADLMRQVLAIYAARDLAARFHEAGFRDWTPQQLTRLRQNKSALPPLSERELTLLRSLLPARPAHYDCPQFRFIDLFAGIGGIRRGFDAIGGKCVFTSEWNKEAVRTYKANHYSDPQEHRFNTDIRLITQPAGLHDEADIYRHIDAEIPDHQVLLAGFPCQPFSLAGVSKKNALGRAHGFECEAQGTLFFDVARIIAAKKPPIFVLENVKNLKSHDKGRTFAIIMATLDELGYDVADAATDAPDAKIIDARHFLPQHRERIVLVGIRRDYAFSQSFSLRDIRRLYPTAVPSLQSLLDPAPEEKYILSAQLWRYLYDYARKHKAKGNGFGFGLNDPRQADVCVRTLSARYYKDGSEILIDRGWDAALGEADFSNADNMARRPRRLSPRECARLMGFEAPGEHRFRIPVSDTQAYKQFGNSVVVPVFAAVAQLLLPLIKQLNQP
;
A
#
# COMPACT_ATOMS: atom_id res chain seq x y z
N MET A 1 -4.12 51.58 7.95
CA MET A 1 -3.69 51.38 9.35
C MET A 1 -4.48 50.18 9.85
N LEU A 2 -3.95 48.99 10.07
CA LEU A 2 -2.62 48.50 10.46
C LEU A 2 -2.37 47.21 9.64
N ALA A 3 -1.33 47.17 8.82
CA ALA A 3 0.03 46.69 9.13
C ALA A 3 0.16 45.16 9.00
N ASP A 4 0.94 44.79 7.98
CA ASP A 4 1.48 43.48 7.68
C ASP A 4 2.05 42.76 8.90
N ASP A 5 1.84 41.43 8.93
CA ASP A 5 2.82 40.55 9.54
C ASP A 5 2.92 39.25 8.72
N ALA A 6 3.50 39.38 7.53
CA ALA A 6 4.03 38.28 6.76
C ALA A 6 5.35 37.83 7.40
N THR A 7 5.28 36.95 8.39
CA THR A 7 6.45 36.22 8.87
C THR A 7 6.52 34.86 8.16
N ALA A 8 7.24 34.85 7.04
CA ALA A 8 7.83 33.63 6.51
C ALA A 8 8.66 32.96 7.62
N PRO A 9 8.59 31.63 7.82
CA PRO A 9 9.52 30.98 8.73
C PRO A 9 10.91 31.07 8.11
N ALA A 10 11.81 31.75 8.80
CA ALA A 10 13.23 31.71 8.55
C ALA A 10 13.72 30.25 8.61
N GLU A 11 14.33 29.74 7.54
CA GLU A 11 15.39 28.73 7.69
C GLU A 11 16.52 29.39 8.47
N PRO A 12 16.90 28.87 9.65
CA PRO A 12 18.30 28.44 9.73
C PRO A 12 18.59 27.34 10.76
N ALA A 13 19.42 26.37 10.37
CA ALA A 13 20.75 26.13 10.97
C ALA A 13 21.38 24.91 10.28
N ALA A 14 22.33 25.15 9.37
CA ALA A 14 23.20 24.10 8.86
C ALA A 14 24.49 23.97 9.70
N SER A 15 24.81 22.71 10.01
CA SER A 15 26.05 22.12 10.56
C SER A 15 26.35 22.25 12.06
N PRO A 16 26.96 21.21 12.70
CA PRO A 16 27.73 20.11 12.07
C PRO A 16 27.17 18.69 12.25
N LEU A 17 27.23 17.90 11.17
CA LEU A 17 27.63 16.49 11.16
C LEU A 17 29.00 16.46 10.48
N SER A 18 30.01 15.71 10.95
CA SER A 18 31.28 15.56 10.22
C SER A 18 31.94 14.20 10.49
N PRO A 19 31.38 13.14 9.87
CA PRO A 19 32.09 12.35 8.84
C PRO A 19 31.67 12.76 7.41
N ASP A 20 32.16 12.10 6.35
CA ASP A 20 31.84 12.44 4.95
C ASP A 20 30.31 12.57 4.69
N SER A 21 29.93 13.35 3.67
CA SER A 21 28.52 13.66 3.38
C SER A 21 27.66 12.40 3.23
N ALA A 22 28.22 11.35 2.64
CA ALA A 22 27.57 10.06 2.43
C ALA A 22 27.20 9.36 3.75
N THR A 23 28.09 9.38 4.74
CA THR A 23 27.84 8.78 6.07
C THR A 23 26.72 9.50 6.81
N ALA A 24 26.73 10.84 6.75
CA ALA A 24 25.68 11.67 7.33
C ALA A 24 24.32 11.40 6.66
N ASP A 25 24.29 11.25 5.34
CA ASP A 25 23.07 10.92 4.59
C ASP A 25 22.54 9.53 4.94
N LEU A 26 23.41 8.53 5.05
CA LEU A 26 23.02 7.18 5.45
C LEU A 26 22.32 7.18 6.81
N MET A 27 22.90 7.85 7.82
CA MET A 27 22.29 7.95 9.14
C MET A 27 20.94 8.68 9.10
N ARG A 28 20.84 9.79 8.35
CA ARG A 28 19.57 10.52 8.16
C ARG A 28 18.47 9.62 7.56
N GLN A 29 18.80 8.84 6.54
CA GLN A 29 17.84 7.93 5.91
C GLN A 29 17.33 6.87 6.89
N VAL A 30 18.22 6.25 7.66
CA VAL A 30 17.83 5.25 8.67
C VAL A 30 16.96 5.89 9.77
N LEU A 31 17.32 7.09 10.26
CA LEU A 31 16.54 7.82 11.27
C LEU A 31 15.18 8.31 10.77
N ALA A 32 15.00 8.47 9.45
CA ALA A 32 13.71 8.77 8.85
C ALA A 32 12.76 7.55 8.85
N ILE A 33 13.31 6.33 8.96
CA ILE A 33 12.56 5.07 8.90
C ILE A 33 12.34 4.50 10.30
N TYR A 34 13.37 4.41 11.13
CA TYR A 34 13.33 3.69 12.41
C TYR A 34 13.21 4.64 13.59
N ALA A 35 12.43 4.25 14.61
CA ALA A 35 12.40 5.01 15.85
C ALA A 35 13.75 4.89 16.57
N ALA A 36 14.18 5.96 17.25
CA ALA A 36 15.47 6.01 17.94
C ALA A 36 15.65 4.86 18.94
N ARG A 37 14.57 4.44 19.63
CA ARG A 37 14.60 3.30 20.54
C ARG A 37 14.91 1.98 19.81
N ASP A 38 14.23 1.75 18.68
CA ASP A 38 14.37 0.49 17.94
C ASP A 38 15.72 0.42 17.23
N LEU A 39 16.24 1.57 16.76
CA LEU A 39 17.58 1.66 16.19
C LEU A 39 18.67 1.43 17.25
N ALA A 40 18.53 2.01 18.46
CA ALA A 40 19.45 1.74 19.56
C ALA A 40 19.47 0.25 19.93
N ALA A 41 18.30 -0.40 20.00
CA ALA A 41 18.21 -1.83 20.26
C ALA A 41 18.98 -2.65 19.21
N ARG A 42 18.86 -2.31 17.92
CA ARG A 42 19.62 -2.96 16.84
C ARG A 42 21.13 -2.75 16.94
N PHE A 43 21.57 -1.55 17.33
CA PHE A 43 22.98 -1.29 17.63
C PHE A 43 23.47 -2.16 18.80
N HIS A 44 22.68 -2.28 19.86
CA HIS A 44 23.03 -3.08 21.04
C HIS A 44 23.10 -4.58 20.72
N GLU A 45 22.14 -5.10 19.95
CA GLU A 45 22.13 -6.48 19.43
C GLU A 45 23.38 -6.78 18.59
N ALA A 46 23.89 -5.79 17.84
CA ALA A 46 25.12 -5.90 17.06
C ALA A 46 26.41 -5.66 17.89
N GLY A 47 26.29 -5.37 19.19
CA GLY A 47 27.41 -5.18 20.13
C GLY A 47 27.82 -3.73 20.38
N PHE A 48 27.17 -2.74 19.78
CA PHE A 48 27.49 -1.32 19.89
C PHE A 48 26.70 -0.65 21.03
N ARG A 49 27.12 -0.86 22.28
CA ARG A 49 26.35 -0.46 23.48
C ARG A 49 26.32 1.05 23.76
N ASP A 50 27.21 1.83 23.15
CA ASP A 50 27.32 3.27 23.40
C ASP A 50 26.18 4.09 22.78
N TRP A 51 25.43 3.51 21.84
CA TRP A 51 24.29 4.17 21.19
C TRP A 51 23.07 4.23 22.09
N THR A 52 22.62 5.44 22.41
CA THR A 52 21.41 5.64 23.21
C THR A 52 20.25 6.20 22.38
N PRO A 53 18.98 5.90 22.75
CA PRO A 53 17.82 6.52 22.10
C PRO A 53 17.84 8.05 22.17
N GLN A 54 18.41 8.63 23.23
CA GLN A 54 18.52 10.08 23.41
C GLN A 54 19.51 10.69 22.40
N GLN A 55 20.70 10.11 22.23
CA GLN A 55 21.67 10.55 21.23
C GLN A 55 21.08 10.48 19.82
N LEU A 56 20.47 9.34 19.44
CA LEU A 56 19.83 9.17 18.13
C LEU A 56 18.68 10.17 17.89
N THR A 57 17.92 10.49 18.93
CA THR A 57 16.87 11.52 18.85
C THR A 57 17.45 12.91 18.63
N ARG A 58 18.56 13.26 19.30
CA ARG A 58 19.27 14.52 19.07
C ARG A 58 19.85 14.61 17.67
N LEU A 59 20.43 13.53 17.15
CA LEU A 59 20.92 13.45 15.76
C LEU A 59 19.79 13.70 14.76
N ARG A 60 18.64 13.04 14.94
CA ARG A 60 17.45 13.24 14.08
C ARG A 60 16.94 14.69 14.08
N GLN A 61 17.11 15.40 15.21
CA GLN A 61 16.74 16.80 15.36
C GLN A 61 17.85 17.77 14.93
N ASN A 62 18.97 17.27 14.38
CA ASN A 62 20.17 18.05 14.07
C ASN A 62 20.73 18.84 15.28
N LYS A 63 20.52 18.33 16.51
CA LYS A 63 20.98 18.93 17.78
C LYS A 63 22.30 18.33 18.30
N SER A 64 22.96 17.52 17.48
CA SER A 64 24.22 16.83 17.79
C SER A 64 24.93 16.52 16.48
N ALA A 65 26.26 16.56 16.50
CA ALA A 65 27.08 16.01 15.43
C ALA A 65 27.08 14.48 15.49
N LEU A 66 27.20 13.85 14.33
CA LEU A 66 27.34 12.41 14.17
C LEU A 66 28.77 12.04 14.53
N PRO A 67 28.98 11.20 15.55
CA PRO A 67 30.30 10.66 15.82
C PRO A 67 30.82 9.86 14.61
N PRO A 68 32.14 9.71 14.46
CA PRO A 68 32.71 8.83 13.44
C PRO A 68 32.17 7.40 13.63
N LEU A 69 31.77 6.78 12.52
CA LEU A 69 31.24 5.41 12.52
C LEU A 69 32.32 4.44 12.05
N SER A 70 32.41 3.29 12.71
CA SER A 70 33.21 2.16 12.22
C SER A 70 32.57 1.52 10.97
N GLU A 71 33.37 0.82 10.17
CA GLU A 71 32.86 0.08 9.00
C GLU A 71 31.79 -0.96 9.36
N ARG A 72 31.85 -1.54 10.57
CA ARG A 72 30.83 -2.47 11.05
C ARG A 72 29.49 -1.76 11.33
N GLU A 73 29.52 -0.53 11.87
CA GLU A 73 28.32 0.28 12.07
C GLU A 73 27.73 0.74 10.73
N LEU A 74 28.57 1.15 9.78
CA LEU A 74 28.14 1.50 8.43
C LEU A 74 27.49 0.30 7.73
N THR A 75 28.06 -0.89 7.87
CA THR A 75 27.49 -2.14 7.34
C THR A 75 26.13 -2.44 7.96
N LEU A 76 25.99 -2.28 9.28
CA LEU A 76 24.70 -2.43 9.97
C LEU A 76 23.67 -1.43 9.41
N LEU A 77 23.99 -0.14 9.32
CA LEU A 77 23.08 0.89 8.81
C LEU A 77 22.65 0.61 7.36
N ARG A 78 23.59 0.22 6.49
CA ARG A 78 23.29 -0.17 5.10
C ARG A 78 22.33 -1.37 5.04
N SER A 79 22.48 -2.35 5.95
CA SER A 79 21.58 -3.52 6.01
C SER A 79 20.12 -3.17 6.38
N LEU A 80 19.91 -2.03 7.04
CA LEU A 80 18.58 -1.54 7.44
C LEU A 80 17.85 -0.81 6.30
N LEU A 81 18.54 -0.52 5.19
CA LEU A 81 17.98 0.08 4.00
C LEU A 81 17.78 -0.97 2.89
N PRO A 82 16.85 -0.74 1.96
CA PRO A 82 16.69 -1.59 0.78
C PRO A 82 17.90 -1.46 -0.16
N ALA A 83 18.27 -2.56 -0.82
CA ALA A 83 19.33 -2.57 -1.81
C ALA A 83 18.84 -1.95 -3.14
N ARG A 84 19.76 -1.29 -3.87
CA ARG A 84 19.52 -0.80 -5.23
C ARG A 84 19.23 -2.00 -6.16
N PRO A 85 18.09 -2.03 -6.88
CA PRO A 85 17.78 -3.08 -7.85
C PRO A 85 18.80 -3.11 -8.99
N ALA A 86 19.09 -4.30 -9.53
CA ALA A 86 20.06 -4.46 -10.62
C ALA A 86 19.68 -3.70 -11.90
N HIS A 87 18.38 -3.53 -12.16
CA HIS A 87 17.86 -2.79 -13.32
C HIS A 87 17.71 -1.28 -13.08
N TYR A 88 18.09 -0.74 -11.92
CA TYR A 88 17.76 0.64 -11.55
C TYR A 88 18.40 1.70 -12.48
N ASP A 89 19.62 1.43 -12.96
CA ASP A 89 20.38 2.30 -13.86
C ASP A 89 20.04 2.07 -15.34
N CYS A 90 19.44 0.94 -15.65
CA CYS A 90 18.99 0.58 -17.00
C CYS A 90 17.57 0.01 -16.94
N PRO A 91 16.57 0.81 -16.53
CA PRO A 91 15.22 0.31 -16.34
C PRO A 91 14.55 0.04 -17.67
N GLN A 92 13.68 -0.97 -17.72
CA GLN A 92 12.88 -1.25 -18.92
C GLN A 92 11.82 -0.17 -19.15
N PHE A 93 11.34 0.47 -18.08
CA PHE A 93 10.37 1.56 -18.13
C PHE A 93 10.36 2.31 -16.79
N ARG A 94 9.73 3.48 -16.79
CA ARG A 94 9.51 4.34 -15.62
C ARG A 94 8.04 4.30 -15.22
N PHE A 95 7.77 4.35 -13.93
CA PHE A 95 6.40 4.40 -13.42
C PHE A 95 6.27 5.31 -12.19
N ILE A 96 5.04 5.72 -11.89
CA ILE A 96 4.72 6.44 -10.65
C ILE A 96 3.74 5.63 -9.78
N ASP A 97 3.72 5.93 -8.48
CA ASP A 97 3.00 5.16 -7.47
C ASP A 97 2.16 6.09 -6.58
N LEU A 98 0.89 6.27 -6.91
CA LEU A 98 -0.05 7.17 -6.22
C LEU A 98 -0.88 6.41 -5.17
N PHE A 99 -1.07 7.02 -4.00
CA PHE A 99 -1.72 6.37 -2.84
C PHE A 99 -1.05 5.03 -2.51
N ALA A 100 0.28 5.04 -2.52
CA ALA A 100 1.12 3.85 -2.60
C ALA A 100 0.99 2.90 -1.39
N GLY A 101 0.56 3.41 -0.24
CA GLY A 101 0.58 2.69 1.02
C GLY A 101 1.99 2.21 1.33
N ILE A 102 2.16 0.88 1.39
CA ILE A 102 3.47 0.23 1.60
C ILE A 102 4.05 -0.38 0.31
N GLY A 103 3.54 0.03 -0.85
CA GLY A 103 4.09 -0.31 -2.17
C GLY A 103 3.66 -1.66 -2.70
N GLY A 104 2.42 -2.10 -2.41
CA GLY A 104 1.93 -3.39 -2.85
C GLY A 104 1.83 -3.53 -4.38
N ILE A 105 1.34 -2.48 -5.06
CA ILE A 105 1.27 -2.44 -6.53
C ILE A 105 2.69 -2.30 -7.11
N ARG A 106 3.50 -1.37 -6.57
CA ARG A 106 4.90 -1.15 -6.95
C ARG A 106 5.72 -2.44 -7.06
N ARG A 107 5.62 -3.36 -6.09
CA ARG A 107 6.42 -4.61 -6.14
C ARG A 107 6.23 -5.40 -7.43
N GLY A 108 5.02 -5.41 -8.00
CA GLY A 108 4.76 -6.09 -9.27
C GLY A 108 5.52 -5.46 -10.43
N PHE A 109 5.54 -4.12 -10.50
CA PHE A 109 6.17 -3.36 -11.57
C PHE A 109 7.70 -3.25 -11.41
N ASP A 110 8.20 -3.13 -10.18
CA ASP A 110 9.63 -3.24 -9.88
C ASP A 110 10.18 -4.62 -10.33
N ALA A 111 9.43 -5.70 -10.11
CA ALA A 111 9.86 -7.07 -10.44
C ALA A 111 10.02 -7.34 -11.94
N ILE A 112 9.36 -6.56 -12.80
CA ILE A 112 9.48 -6.67 -14.27
C ILE A 112 10.44 -5.63 -14.87
N GLY A 113 11.28 -5.00 -14.04
CA GLY A 113 12.32 -4.07 -14.50
C GLY A 113 11.90 -2.60 -14.54
N GLY A 114 10.81 -2.23 -13.87
CA GLY A 114 10.38 -0.84 -13.76
C GLY A 114 11.21 -0.03 -12.77
N LYS A 115 11.35 1.28 -13.02
CA LYS A 115 11.89 2.26 -12.06
C LYS A 115 10.77 3.17 -11.58
N CYS A 116 10.50 3.15 -10.28
CA CYS A 116 9.61 4.12 -9.65
C CYS A 116 10.30 5.50 -9.61
N VAL A 117 9.68 6.54 -10.15
CA VAL A 117 10.26 7.89 -10.25
C VAL A 117 9.51 8.93 -9.41
N PHE A 118 8.31 8.59 -8.94
CA PHE A 118 7.50 9.42 -8.08
C PHE A 118 6.57 8.56 -7.22
N THR A 119 6.42 8.93 -5.95
CA THR A 119 5.50 8.28 -5.01
C THR A 119 4.68 9.30 -4.25
N SER A 120 3.37 9.13 -4.19
CA SER A 120 2.49 9.90 -3.31
C SER A 120 1.86 9.01 -2.24
N GLU A 121 2.10 9.32 -0.97
CA GLU A 121 1.49 8.63 0.16
C GLU A 121 1.40 9.55 1.38
N TRP A 122 0.18 9.76 1.89
CA TRP A 122 -0.10 10.71 2.96
C TRP A 122 0.20 10.17 4.36
N ASN A 123 0.10 8.85 4.56
CA ASN A 123 0.29 8.23 5.85
C ASN A 123 1.78 8.06 6.16
N LYS A 124 2.29 8.87 7.09
CA LYS A 124 3.69 8.86 7.52
C LYS A 124 4.20 7.49 7.96
N GLU A 125 3.38 6.68 8.63
CA GLU A 125 3.78 5.32 9.05
C GLU A 125 3.89 4.36 7.86
N ALA A 126 3.01 4.51 6.86
CA ALA A 126 3.10 3.76 5.61
C ALA A 126 4.37 4.15 4.84
N VAL A 127 4.67 5.45 4.72
CA VAL A 127 5.92 5.96 4.11
C VAL A 127 7.17 5.39 4.78
N ARG A 128 7.19 5.28 6.12
CA ARG A 128 8.32 4.65 6.85
C ARG A 128 8.52 3.20 6.40
N THR A 129 7.44 2.43 6.33
CA THR A 129 7.49 1.02 5.90
C THR A 129 7.84 0.89 4.43
N TYR A 130 7.34 1.79 3.58
CA TYR A 130 7.67 1.88 2.17
C TYR A 130 9.18 2.10 1.97
N LYS A 131 9.75 3.13 2.60
CA LYS A 131 11.18 3.47 2.51
C LYS A 131 12.09 2.37 3.06
N ALA A 132 11.62 1.59 4.03
CA ALA A 132 12.37 0.44 4.55
C ALA A 132 12.49 -0.70 3.52
N ASN A 133 11.60 -0.79 2.54
CA ASN A 133 11.49 -1.95 1.66
C ASN A 133 11.72 -1.64 0.18
N HIS A 134 11.68 -0.38 -0.22
CA HIS A 134 11.77 0.05 -1.61
C HIS A 134 12.88 1.07 -1.79
N TYR A 135 13.89 0.71 -2.58
CA TYR A 135 14.98 1.62 -2.90
C TYR A 135 14.46 2.83 -3.66
N SER A 136 14.82 4.03 -3.20
CA SER A 136 14.36 5.30 -3.76
C SER A 136 15.53 6.28 -3.66
N ASP A 137 16.21 6.53 -4.78
CA ASP A 137 17.31 7.48 -4.84
C ASP A 137 16.75 8.92 -4.79
N PRO A 138 17.09 9.73 -3.77
CA PRO A 138 16.55 11.09 -3.64
C PRO A 138 16.87 12.01 -4.83
N GLN A 139 17.88 11.68 -5.65
CA GLN A 139 18.21 12.45 -6.86
C GLN A 139 17.30 12.11 -8.04
N GLU A 140 16.69 10.93 -8.06
CA GLU A 140 15.93 10.41 -9.20
C GLU A 140 14.48 10.06 -8.86
N HIS A 141 14.12 10.11 -7.58
CA HIS A 141 12.80 9.79 -7.04
C HIS A 141 12.31 10.88 -6.10
N ARG A 142 11.05 11.31 -6.28
CA ARG A 142 10.39 12.30 -5.43
C ARG A 142 9.26 11.66 -4.63
N PHE A 143 9.18 12.01 -3.34
CA PHE A 143 8.03 11.70 -2.49
C PHE A 143 7.12 12.92 -2.36
N ASN A 144 5.82 12.69 -2.44
CA ASN A 144 4.76 13.61 -2.10
C ASN A 144 3.90 13.03 -0.96
N THR A 145 3.41 13.90 -0.07
CA THR A 145 2.51 13.49 1.02
C THR A 145 1.05 13.71 0.66
N ASP A 146 0.70 14.93 0.28
CA ASP A 146 -0.65 15.31 -0.13
C ASP A 146 -0.65 15.64 -1.62
N ILE A 147 -1.32 14.80 -2.41
CA ILE A 147 -1.33 14.93 -3.87
C ILE A 147 -1.95 16.25 -4.34
N ARG A 148 -2.84 16.83 -3.52
CA ARG A 148 -3.52 18.10 -3.80
C ARG A 148 -2.57 19.27 -3.83
N LEU A 149 -1.42 19.17 -3.16
CA LEU A 149 -0.37 20.20 -3.25
C LEU A 149 0.19 20.33 -4.66
N ILE A 150 0.07 19.27 -5.48
CA ILE A 150 0.49 19.24 -6.88
C ILE A 150 -0.70 19.46 -7.82
N THR A 151 -1.85 18.83 -7.56
CA THR A 151 -2.99 18.88 -8.49
C THR A 151 -3.94 20.06 -8.26
N GLN A 152 -3.84 20.70 -7.09
CA GLN A 152 -4.65 21.84 -6.66
C GLN A 152 -3.77 22.87 -5.88
N PRO A 153 -2.66 23.35 -6.47
CA PRO A 153 -1.70 24.19 -5.78
C PRO A 153 -2.33 25.53 -5.36
N ALA A 154 -2.02 25.97 -4.14
CA ALA A 154 -2.57 27.21 -3.60
C ALA A 154 -2.15 28.43 -4.45
N GLY A 155 -3.11 29.29 -4.79
CA GLY A 155 -2.87 30.51 -5.56
C GLY A 155 -2.86 30.33 -7.09
N LEU A 156 -2.93 29.10 -7.60
CA LEU A 156 -3.14 28.85 -9.03
C LEU A 156 -4.62 28.58 -9.30
N HIS A 157 -5.19 29.33 -10.24
CA HIS A 157 -6.60 29.25 -10.61
C HIS A 157 -6.81 29.01 -12.11
N ASP A 158 -5.82 29.32 -12.94
CA ASP A 158 -5.83 29.01 -14.35
C ASP A 158 -5.54 27.52 -14.59
N GLU A 159 -6.34 26.90 -15.45
CA GLU A 159 -6.25 25.47 -15.71
C GLU A 159 -4.92 25.10 -16.38
N ALA A 160 -4.46 25.89 -17.34
CA ALA A 160 -3.20 25.62 -18.05
C ALA A 160 -1.99 25.77 -17.11
N ASP A 161 -2.02 26.72 -16.18
CA ASP A 161 -1.00 26.82 -15.12
C ASP A 161 -0.98 25.61 -14.19
N ILE A 162 -2.15 25.10 -13.78
CA ILE A 162 -2.24 23.89 -12.94
C ILE A 162 -1.64 22.69 -13.68
N TYR A 163 -1.98 22.49 -14.95
CA TYR A 163 -1.42 21.40 -15.76
C TYR A 163 0.09 21.52 -15.95
N ARG A 164 0.61 22.74 -16.19
CA ARG A 164 2.07 22.98 -16.23
C ARG A 164 2.75 22.68 -14.89
N HIS A 165 2.10 23.01 -13.78
CA HIS A 165 2.64 22.72 -12.45
C HIS A 165 2.70 21.21 -12.17
N ILE A 166 1.64 20.46 -12.51
CA ILE A 166 1.63 18.99 -12.40
C ILE A 166 2.76 18.39 -13.25
N ASP A 167 2.91 18.87 -14.48
CA ASP A 167 3.93 18.39 -15.42
C ASP A 167 5.36 18.59 -14.90
N ALA A 168 5.63 19.73 -14.26
CA ALA A 168 6.92 20.05 -13.64
C ALA A 168 7.19 19.23 -12.36
N GLU A 169 6.16 18.94 -11.56
CA GLU A 169 6.33 18.25 -10.29
C GLU A 169 6.40 16.72 -10.42
N ILE A 170 5.72 16.15 -11.42
CA ILE A 170 5.65 14.71 -11.66
C ILE A 170 6.48 14.36 -12.90
N PRO A 171 7.59 13.62 -12.75
CA PRO A 171 8.42 13.20 -13.89
C PRO A 171 7.68 12.38 -14.93
N ASP A 172 8.19 12.38 -16.16
CA ASP A 172 7.69 11.52 -17.23
C ASP A 172 7.83 10.03 -16.88
N HIS A 173 6.79 9.28 -17.26
CA HIS A 173 6.64 7.87 -16.95
C HIS A 173 5.76 7.17 -17.99
N GLN A 174 6.04 5.87 -18.21
CA GLN A 174 5.23 5.05 -19.11
C GLN A 174 3.99 4.45 -18.42
N VAL A 175 4.06 4.23 -17.10
CA VAL A 175 2.99 3.56 -16.34
C VAL A 175 2.60 4.37 -15.10
N LEU A 176 1.32 4.63 -14.93
CA LEU A 176 0.77 5.24 -13.71
C LEU A 176 0.06 4.18 -12.85
N LEU A 177 0.40 4.10 -11.57
CA LEU A 177 -0.23 3.20 -10.60
C LEU A 177 -1.00 4.03 -9.58
N ALA A 178 -2.25 3.66 -9.26
CA ALA A 178 -3.01 4.35 -8.22
C ALA A 178 -4.00 3.46 -7.46
N GLY A 179 -3.91 3.42 -6.13
CA GLY A 179 -4.89 2.79 -5.23
C GLY A 179 -5.78 3.82 -4.55
N PHE A 180 -6.60 4.55 -5.30
CA PHE A 180 -7.38 5.68 -4.76
C PHE A 180 -8.57 5.21 -3.91
N PRO A 181 -8.93 5.93 -2.83
CA PRO A 181 -10.05 5.52 -1.98
C PRO A 181 -11.41 5.66 -2.69
N CYS A 182 -12.35 4.75 -2.38
CA CYS A 182 -13.72 4.80 -2.88
C CYS A 182 -14.50 5.96 -2.21
N GLN A 183 -14.76 7.04 -2.94
CA GLN A 183 -15.52 8.20 -2.49
C GLN A 183 -16.73 8.45 -3.42
N PRO A 184 -17.91 8.83 -2.90
CA PRO A 184 -19.03 9.25 -3.74
C PRO A 184 -18.73 10.61 -4.39
N PHE A 185 -19.18 10.81 -5.63
CA PHE A 185 -19.07 12.09 -6.34
C PHE A 185 -20.22 13.02 -5.96
N SER A 186 -19.91 14.20 -5.42
CA SER A 186 -20.92 15.17 -4.97
C SER A 186 -21.45 16.02 -6.13
N LEU A 187 -22.76 16.28 -6.15
CA LEU A 187 -23.42 17.16 -7.12
C LEU A 187 -23.15 18.66 -6.87
N ALA A 188 -22.65 19.04 -5.69
CA ALA A 188 -22.58 20.45 -5.27
C ALA A 188 -21.68 21.33 -6.16
N GLY A 189 -20.62 20.76 -6.76
CA GLY A 189 -19.74 21.48 -7.69
C GLY A 189 -20.33 21.65 -9.10
N VAL A 190 -21.07 20.63 -9.57
CA VAL A 190 -21.72 20.59 -10.88
C VAL A 190 -22.88 21.60 -10.95
N SER A 191 -23.73 21.65 -9.92
CA SER A 191 -24.91 22.51 -9.89
C SER A 191 -24.58 24.01 -9.97
N LYS A 192 -23.44 24.44 -9.39
CA LYS A 192 -23.02 25.85 -9.38
C LYS A 192 -22.43 26.29 -10.72
N LYS A 193 -21.75 25.38 -11.44
CA LYS A 193 -21.17 25.63 -12.77
C LYS A 193 -22.21 25.55 -13.90
N ASN A 194 -23.19 24.65 -13.78
CA ASN A 194 -24.33 24.56 -14.72
C ASN A 194 -25.17 25.85 -14.76
N ALA A 195 -25.30 26.54 -13.61
CA ALA A 195 -25.96 27.85 -13.53
C ALA A 195 -25.16 29.00 -14.18
N LEU A 196 -23.87 28.78 -14.50
CA LEU A 196 -22.92 29.79 -15.00
C LEU A 196 -22.47 29.55 -16.45
N GLY A 197 -23.03 28.56 -17.15
CA GLY A 197 -22.78 28.33 -18.60
C GLY A 197 -21.33 27.97 -18.97
N ARG A 198 -20.53 27.43 -18.05
CA ARG A 198 -19.14 27.01 -18.32
C ARG A 198 -19.05 25.56 -18.82
N ALA A 199 -18.04 25.28 -19.65
CA ALA A 199 -17.88 24.04 -20.41
C ALA A 199 -17.98 22.75 -19.57
N HIS A 200 -18.65 21.74 -20.16
CA HIS A 200 -18.85 20.39 -19.65
C HIS A 200 -17.66 19.49 -19.99
N GLY A 201 -16.82 19.16 -19.00
CA GLY A 201 -15.79 18.11 -19.10
C GLY A 201 -15.64 17.37 -17.78
N PHE A 202 -14.79 16.33 -17.74
CA PHE A 202 -14.62 15.46 -16.56
C PHE A 202 -14.31 16.22 -15.26
N GLU A 203 -13.67 17.40 -15.36
CA GLU A 203 -13.35 18.27 -14.22
C GLU A 203 -14.58 18.77 -13.46
N CYS A 204 -15.76 18.75 -14.07
CA CYS A 204 -17.00 19.10 -13.39
C CYS A 204 -17.54 17.93 -12.56
N GLU A 205 -17.50 16.70 -13.08
CA GLU A 205 -18.16 15.54 -12.48
C GLU A 205 -17.32 14.86 -11.39
N ALA A 206 -16.00 14.83 -11.57
CA ALA A 206 -15.10 14.17 -10.62
C ALA A 206 -14.73 15.05 -9.41
N GLN A 207 -14.98 16.36 -9.49
CA GLN A 207 -14.47 17.38 -8.58
C GLN A 207 -14.80 17.08 -7.10
N GLY A 208 -13.79 17.26 -6.23
CA GLY A 208 -13.93 17.06 -4.78
C GLY A 208 -13.62 15.64 -4.30
N THR A 209 -13.16 14.75 -5.19
CA THR A 209 -12.69 13.40 -4.84
C THR A 209 -11.21 13.24 -5.19
N LEU A 210 -10.53 12.26 -4.59
CA LEU A 210 -9.14 11.93 -4.93
C LEU A 210 -9.01 11.26 -6.31
N PHE A 211 -10.10 10.73 -6.88
CA PHE A 211 -10.11 10.28 -8.28
C PHE A 211 -9.89 11.44 -9.25
N PHE A 212 -10.41 12.63 -8.94
CA PHE A 212 -10.16 13.83 -9.74
C PHE A 212 -8.68 14.19 -9.83
N ASP A 213 -7.95 14.07 -8.70
CA ASP A 213 -6.51 14.32 -8.68
C ASP A 213 -5.76 13.31 -9.57
N VAL A 214 -6.18 12.03 -9.57
CA VAL A 214 -5.64 11.02 -10.50
C VAL A 214 -5.94 11.38 -11.94
N ALA A 215 -7.18 11.75 -12.26
CA ALA A 215 -7.60 12.13 -13.61
C ALA A 215 -6.81 13.33 -14.15
N ARG A 216 -6.55 14.36 -13.31
CA ARG A 216 -5.69 15.50 -13.67
C ARG A 216 -4.25 15.09 -13.97
N ILE A 217 -3.68 14.16 -13.20
CA ILE A 217 -2.33 13.65 -13.48
C ILE A 217 -2.29 12.87 -14.79
N ILE A 218 -3.31 12.04 -15.06
CA ILE A 218 -3.45 11.32 -16.34
C ILE A 218 -3.56 12.31 -17.50
N ALA A 219 -4.35 13.37 -17.36
CA ALA A 219 -4.51 14.42 -18.36
C ALA A 219 -3.20 15.20 -18.61
N ALA A 220 -2.46 15.54 -17.55
CA ALA A 220 -1.20 16.27 -17.62
C ALA A 220 -0.10 15.44 -18.27
N LYS A 221 0.13 14.22 -17.75
CA LYS A 221 1.29 13.39 -18.08
C LYS A 221 1.04 12.42 -19.23
N LYS A 222 -0.23 12.15 -19.54
CA LYS A 222 -0.70 11.24 -20.60
C LYS A 222 0.08 9.91 -20.65
N PRO A 223 0.24 9.19 -19.52
CA PRO A 223 1.01 7.95 -19.52
C PRO A 223 0.40 6.95 -20.51
N PRO A 224 1.20 6.23 -21.31
CA PRO A 224 0.68 5.19 -22.21
C PRO A 224 -0.25 4.17 -21.54
N ILE A 225 0.05 3.82 -20.28
CA ILE A 225 -0.71 2.83 -19.51
C ILE A 225 -0.96 3.35 -18.10
N PHE A 226 -2.15 3.08 -17.55
CA PHE A 226 -2.39 3.19 -16.11
C PHE A 226 -2.98 1.90 -15.54
N VAL A 227 -2.78 1.70 -14.24
CA VAL A 227 -3.43 0.65 -13.45
C VAL A 227 -4.02 1.26 -12.18
N LEU A 228 -5.34 1.24 -12.08
CA LEU A 228 -6.08 1.70 -10.91
C LEU A 228 -6.63 0.52 -10.12
N GLU A 229 -6.49 0.57 -8.80
CA GLU A 229 -7.09 -0.39 -7.87
C GLU A 229 -8.22 0.24 -7.08
N ASN A 230 -9.29 -0.54 -6.84
CA ASN A 230 -10.34 -0.15 -5.90
C ASN A 230 -11.09 -1.36 -5.31
N VAL A 231 -12.04 -1.09 -4.42
CA VAL A 231 -12.92 -2.09 -3.80
C VAL A 231 -13.79 -2.80 -4.83
N LYS A 232 -14.04 -4.11 -4.61
CA LYS A 232 -14.87 -4.94 -5.50
C LYS A 232 -16.28 -4.39 -5.76
N ASN A 233 -16.84 -3.67 -4.77
CA ASN A 233 -18.19 -3.13 -4.82
C ASN A 233 -18.29 -1.77 -5.53
N LEU A 234 -17.20 -1.26 -6.12
CA LEU A 234 -17.19 0.04 -6.82
C LEU A 234 -18.33 0.16 -7.85
N LYS A 235 -18.63 -0.93 -8.57
CA LYS A 235 -19.72 -0.99 -9.56
C LYS A 235 -21.11 -0.77 -8.99
N SER A 236 -21.34 -1.13 -7.73
CA SER A 236 -22.61 -0.93 -7.03
C SER A 236 -22.62 0.31 -6.13
N HIS A 237 -21.46 0.94 -5.95
CA HIS A 237 -21.31 2.09 -5.07
C HIS A 237 -22.13 3.27 -5.60
N ASP A 238 -22.83 3.96 -4.69
CA ASP A 238 -23.73 5.07 -5.03
C ASP A 238 -24.71 4.72 -6.18
N LYS A 239 -25.33 3.53 -6.08
CA LYS A 239 -26.24 2.97 -7.09
C LYS A 239 -25.61 2.86 -8.50
N GLY A 240 -24.30 2.68 -8.56
CA GLY A 240 -23.51 2.56 -9.80
C GLY A 240 -23.03 3.87 -10.40
N ARG A 241 -23.46 5.03 -9.86
CA ARG A 241 -23.05 6.36 -10.34
C ARG A 241 -21.53 6.54 -10.27
N THR A 242 -20.89 6.10 -9.19
CA THR A 242 -19.45 6.27 -9.00
C THR A 242 -18.65 5.57 -10.11
N PHE A 243 -18.98 4.32 -10.42
CA PHE A 243 -18.30 3.57 -11.48
C PHE A 243 -18.54 4.18 -12.86
N ALA A 244 -19.78 4.61 -13.15
CA ALA A 244 -20.12 5.25 -14.42
C ALA A 244 -19.30 6.53 -14.68
N ILE A 245 -19.20 7.41 -13.68
CA ILE A 245 -18.40 8.66 -13.79
C ILE A 245 -16.92 8.33 -14.01
N ILE A 246 -16.37 7.34 -13.29
CA ILE A 246 -14.98 6.91 -13.47
C ILE A 246 -14.75 6.45 -14.91
N MET A 247 -15.57 5.53 -15.42
CA MET A 247 -15.41 4.99 -16.77
C MET A 247 -15.57 6.07 -17.86
N ALA A 248 -16.56 6.96 -17.71
CA ALA A 248 -16.76 8.08 -18.65
C ALA A 248 -15.58 9.06 -18.64
N THR A 249 -15.06 9.40 -17.45
CA THR A 249 -13.87 10.25 -17.31
C THR A 249 -12.66 9.66 -18.01
N LEU A 250 -12.40 8.36 -17.80
CA LEU A 250 -11.25 7.68 -18.42
C LEU A 250 -11.38 7.60 -19.95
N ASP A 251 -12.61 7.43 -20.45
CA ASP A 251 -12.90 7.45 -21.88
C ASP A 251 -12.68 8.84 -22.51
N GLU A 252 -13.16 9.90 -21.85
CA GLU A 252 -12.95 11.31 -22.23
C GLU A 252 -11.46 11.68 -22.25
N LEU A 253 -10.67 11.13 -21.32
CA LEU A 253 -9.22 11.29 -21.27
C LEU A 253 -8.47 10.56 -22.40
N GLY A 254 -9.17 9.77 -23.23
CA GLY A 254 -8.57 9.10 -24.38
C GLY A 254 -8.01 7.71 -24.09
N TYR A 255 -8.57 6.98 -23.11
CA TYR A 255 -8.08 5.65 -22.73
C TYR A 255 -9.12 4.56 -22.93
N ASP A 256 -8.70 3.46 -23.55
CA ASP A 256 -9.47 2.23 -23.58
C ASP A 256 -9.19 1.44 -22.31
N VAL A 257 -10.23 1.24 -21.49
CA VAL A 257 -10.14 0.42 -20.28
C VAL A 257 -10.36 -1.04 -20.63
N ALA A 258 -9.42 -1.90 -20.25
CA ALA A 258 -9.48 -3.34 -20.45
C ALA A 258 -10.78 -3.92 -19.90
N ASP A 259 -11.45 -4.75 -20.71
CA ASP A 259 -12.71 -5.39 -20.36
C ASP A 259 -13.76 -4.38 -19.87
N ALA A 260 -13.85 -3.17 -20.45
CA ALA A 260 -14.79 -2.12 -20.02
C ALA A 260 -16.27 -2.58 -20.03
N ALA A 261 -16.61 -3.49 -20.95
CA ALA A 261 -17.91 -4.13 -20.98
C ALA A 261 -18.22 -4.84 -19.64
N THR A 262 -19.50 -4.84 -19.25
CA THR A 262 -19.96 -5.36 -17.96
C THR A 262 -20.37 -6.83 -18.00
N ASP A 263 -19.82 -7.61 -18.94
CA ASP A 263 -20.13 -9.02 -19.09
C ASP A 263 -19.76 -9.83 -17.85
N ALA A 264 -20.59 -10.82 -17.51
CA ALA A 264 -20.32 -11.77 -16.44
C ALA A 264 -19.60 -13.02 -16.98
N PRO A 265 -18.55 -13.54 -16.31
CA PRO A 265 -17.90 -12.98 -15.12
C PRO A 265 -17.04 -11.75 -15.46
N ASP A 266 -17.09 -10.73 -14.59
CA ASP A 266 -16.35 -9.48 -14.81
C ASP A 266 -14.85 -9.69 -14.57
N ALA A 267 -14.09 -9.63 -15.66
CA ALA A 267 -12.64 -9.84 -15.66
C ALA A 267 -11.86 -8.80 -14.83
N LYS A 268 -12.46 -7.62 -14.56
CA LYS A 268 -11.87 -6.59 -13.73
C LYS A 268 -11.85 -6.96 -12.25
N ILE A 269 -12.68 -7.92 -11.82
CA ILE A 269 -12.69 -8.40 -10.44
C ILE A 269 -11.74 -9.58 -10.29
N ILE A 270 -10.67 -9.39 -9.52
CA ILE A 270 -9.66 -10.41 -9.27
C ILE A 270 -9.67 -10.77 -7.79
N ASP A 271 -9.85 -12.05 -7.48
CA ASP A 271 -9.73 -12.59 -6.12
C ASP A 271 -8.30 -13.08 -5.86
N ALA A 272 -7.71 -12.62 -4.76
CA ALA A 272 -6.42 -13.07 -4.27
C ALA A 272 -6.37 -14.57 -3.93
N ARG A 273 -7.52 -15.23 -3.74
CA ARG A 273 -7.60 -16.67 -3.41
C ARG A 273 -6.87 -17.57 -4.41
N HIS A 274 -6.68 -17.09 -5.64
CA HIS A 274 -5.96 -17.81 -6.69
C HIS A 274 -4.44 -17.75 -6.53
N PHE A 275 -3.92 -16.91 -5.64
CA PHE A 275 -2.49 -16.70 -5.41
C PHE A 275 -2.08 -16.99 -3.96
N LEU A 276 -2.93 -16.67 -2.99
CA LEU A 276 -2.70 -16.82 -1.56
C LEU A 276 -3.98 -17.36 -0.89
N PRO A 277 -3.89 -18.02 0.28
CA PRO A 277 -5.03 -18.64 0.97
C PRO A 277 -5.90 -17.59 1.68
N GLN A 278 -6.33 -16.54 0.98
CA GLN A 278 -7.16 -15.45 1.49
C GLN A 278 -8.19 -15.04 0.43
N HIS A 279 -9.46 -14.96 0.82
CA HIS A 279 -10.46 -14.26 0.02
C HIS A 279 -10.19 -12.76 0.07
N ARG A 280 -9.89 -12.15 -1.07
CA ARG A 280 -9.72 -10.70 -1.21
C ARG A 280 -9.93 -10.29 -2.65
N GLU A 281 -11.17 -9.96 -2.98
CA GLU A 281 -11.54 -9.42 -4.28
C GLU A 281 -11.27 -7.91 -4.35
N ARG A 282 -10.73 -7.47 -5.48
CA ARG A 282 -10.55 -6.06 -5.87
C ARG A 282 -10.93 -5.85 -7.32
N ILE A 283 -11.37 -4.64 -7.63
CA ILE A 283 -11.50 -4.22 -9.03
C ILE A 283 -10.18 -3.62 -9.49
N VAL A 284 -9.72 -4.02 -10.67
CA VAL A 284 -8.52 -3.49 -11.33
C VAL A 284 -8.94 -2.88 -12.65
N LEU A 285 -8.64 -1.60 -12.84
CA LEU A 285 -8.89 -0.88 -14.08
C LEU A 285 -7.55 -0.64 -14.77
N VAL A 286 -7.33 -1.33 -15.89
CA VAL A 286 -6.14 -1.13 -16.73
C VAL A 286 -6.57 -0.29 -17.92
N GLY A 287 -6.01 0.91 -18.05
CA GLY A 287 -6.27 1.78 -19.20
C GLY A 287 -5.06 1.86 -20.10
N ILE A 288 -5.29 1.79 -21.41
CA ILE A 288 -4.27 1.97 -22.43
C ILE A 288 -4.68 3.14 -23.31
N ARG A 289 -3.75 4.06 -23.55
CA ARG A 289 -4.02 5.26 -24.33
C ARG A 289 -4.41 4.88 -25.77
N ARG A 290 -5.48 5.47 -26.29
CA ARG A 290 -6.18 5.03 -27.52
C ARG A 290 -5.38 5.21 -28.80
N ASP A 291 -4.36 6.06 -28.79
CA ASP A 291 -3.45 6.27 -29.90
C ASP A 291 -2.49 5.08 -30.12
N TYR A 292 -2.38 4.14 -29.17
CA TYR A 292 -1.62 2.90 -29.38
C TYR A 292 -2.47 1.84 -30.06
N ALA A 293 -1.95 1.25 -31.15
CA ALA A 293 -2.63 0.22 -31.93
C ALA A 293 -3.05 -1.03 -31.11
N PHE A 294 -2.40 -1.27 -29.98
CA PHE A 294 -2.68 -2.39 -29.09
C PHE A 294 -3.68 -2.07 -27.96
N SER A 295 -4.30 -0.88 -27.93
CA SER A 295 -5.18 -0.42 -26.84
C SER A 295 -6.31 -1.39 -26.49
N GLN A 296 -6.81 -2.13 -27.49
CA GLN A 296 -7.89 -3.11 -27.34
C GLN A 296 -7.42 -4.57 -27.29
N SER A 297 -6.11 -4.82 -27.37
CA SER A 297 -5.54 -6.18 -27.41
C SER A 297 -5.34 -6.83 -26.04
N PHE A 298 -5.48 -6.06 -24.97
CA PHE A 298 -5.25 -6.51 -23.60
C PHE A 298 -6.55 -6.91 -22.91
N SER A 299 -6.54 -8.04 -22.18
CA SER A 299 -7.64 -8.46 -21.33
C SER A 299 -7.14 -9.06 -20.01
N LEU A 300 -7.79 -8.69 -18.91
CA LEU A 300 -7.55 -9.26 -17.60
C LEU A 300 -8.03 -10.72 -17.49
N ARG A 301 -8.83 -11.22 -18.46
CA ARG A 301 -9.22 -12.64 -18.51
C ARG A 301 -8.01 -13.56 -18.58
N ASP A 302 -6.92 -13.08 -19.18
CA ASP A 302 -5.68 -13.83 -19.34
C ASP A 302 -4.88 -13.99 -18.05
N ILE A 303 -5.26 -13.32 -16.95
CA ILE A 303 -4.59 -13.45 -15.65
C ILE A 303 -4.62 -14.88 -15.12
N ARG A 304 -5.62 -15.67 -15.53
CA ARG A 304 -5.75 -17.09 -15.17
C ARG A 304 -4.56 -17.92 -15.65
N ARG A 305 -3.87 -17.49 -16.72
CA ARG A 305 -2.65 -18.14 -17.24
C ARG A 305 -1.46 -17.95 -16.31
N LEU A 306 -1.52 -16.98 -15.40
CA LEU A 306 -0.48 -16.65 -14.43
C LEU A 306 -0.79 -17.14 -13.01
N TYR A 307 -1.87 -17.91 -12.83
CA TYR A 307 -2.13 -18.54 -11.53
C TYR A 307 -1.04 -19.57 -11.23
N PRO A 308 -0.49 -19.59 -10.00
CA PRO A 308 0.48 -20.60 -9.62
C PRO A 308 -0.13 -21.98 -9.69
N THR A 309 0.68 -22.99 -9.99
CA THR A 309 0.26 -24.40 -10.02
C THR A 309 -0.31 -24.85 -8.66
N ALA A 310 0.22 -24.30 -7.57
CA ALA A 310 -0.28 -24.53 -6.22
C ALA A 310 -0.29 -23.22 -5.42
N VAL A 311 -1.39 -22.96 -4.73
CA VAL A 311 -1.50 -21.88 -3.74
C VAL A 311 -0.85 -22.37 -2.44
N PRO A 312 0.04 -21.58 -1.80
CA PRO A 312 0.62 -21.96 -0.51
C PRO A 312 -0.48 -22.17 0.53
N SER A 313 -0.36 -23.22 1.35
CA SER A 313 -1.31 -23.47 2.44
C SER A 313 -1.20 -22.38 3.50
N LEU A 314 -2.26 -22.18 4.30
CA LEU A 314 -2.22 -21.27 5.45
C LEU A 314 -1.04 -21.63 6.38
N GLN A 315 -0.84 -22.92 6.66
CA GLN A 315 0.25 -23.40 7.52
C GLN A 315 1.63 -22.93 7.06
N SER A 316 1.88 -22.95 5.76
CA SER A 316 3.19 -22.56 5.20
C SER A 316 3.51 -21.08 5.41
N LEU A 317 2.49 -20.25 5.66
CA LEU A 317 2.64 -18.82 5.94
C LEU A 317 2.84 -18.52 7.42
N LEU A 318 2.60 -19.49 8.31
CA LEU A 318 2.70 -19.29 9.76
C LEU A 318 4.14 -19.46 10.26
N ASP A 319 4.48 -18.70 11.29
CA ASP A 319 5.73 -18.93 12.01
C ASP A 319 5.60 -20.22 12.84
N PRO A 320 6.65 -21.08 12.89
CA PRO A 320 6.58 -22.35 13.62
C PRO A 320 6.49 -22.17 15.13
N ALA A 321 7.06 -21.07 15.66
CA ALA A 321 7.05 -20.72 17.08
C ALA A 321 6.62 -19.26 17.27
N PRO A 322 5.31 -18.95 17.17
CA PRO A 322 4.82 -17.59 17.30
C PRO A 322 4.93 -17.11 18.76
N GLU A 323 5.23 -15.82 18.96
CA GLU A 323 5.30 -15.23 20.29
C GLU A 323 3.96 -15.34 21.05
N GLU A 324 4.03 -15.62 22.35
CA GLU A 324 2.82 -15.82 23.19
C GLU A 324 1.90 -14.60 23.24
N LYS A 325 2.44 -13.38 23.04
CA LYS A 325 1.66 -12.13 23.02
C LYS A 325 0.57 -12.11 21.92
N TYR A 326 0.66 -13.00 20.93
CA TYR A 326 -0.34 -13.14 19.88
C TYR A 326 -1.51 -14.06 20.27
N ILE A 327 -1.36 -14.89 21.30
CA ILE A 327 -2.45 -15.69 21.87
C ILE A 327 -3.48 -14.73 22.46
N LEU A 328 -4.77 -14.99 22.19
CA LEU A 328 -5.83 -14.14 22.73
C LEU A 328 -5.83 -14.18 24.26
N SER A 329 -6.05 -13.02 24.88
CA SER A 329 -6.33 -12.99 26.30
C SER A 329 -7.62 -13.74 26.61
N ALA A 330 -7.72 -14.30 27.82
CA ALA A 330 -8.91 -15.03 28.25
C ALA A 330 -10.19 -14.18 28.09
N GLN A 331 -10.11 -12.89 28.43
CA GLN A 331 -11.23 -11.96 28.33
C GLN A 331 -11.62 -11.68 26.87
N LEU A 332 -10.65 -11.47 25.98
CA LEU A 332 -10.94 -11.21 24.57
C LEU A 332 -11.51 -12.45 23.89
N TRP A 333 -10.97 -13.64 24.19
CA TRP A 333 -11.51 -14.89 23.67
C TRP A 333 -12.96 -15.10 24.12
N ARG A 334 -13.26 -14.91 25.42
CA ARG A 334 -14.63 -14.98 25.94
C ARG A 334 -15.58 -14.03 25.21
N TYR A 335 -15.16 -12.78 25.07
CA TYR A 335 -15.95 -11.77 24.37
C TYR A 335 -16.28 -12.18 22.93
N LEU A 336 -15.29 -12.60 22.15
CA LEU A 336 -15.48 -13.01 20.76
C LEU A 336 -16.35 -14.28 20.66
N TYR A 337 -16.13 -15.24 21.57
CA TYR A 337 -16.91 -16.48 21.65
C TYR A 337 -18.39 -16.21 21.91
N ASP A 338 -18.70 -15.46 22.96
CA ASP A 338 -20.07 -15.08 23.32
C ASP A 338 -20.74 -14.21 22.24
N TYR A 339 -19.99 -13.30 21.63
CA TYR A 339 -20.48 -12.47 20.53
C TYR A 339 -20.91 -13.31 19.33
N ALA A 340 -20.06 -14.25 18.88
CA ALA A 340 -20.40 -15.16 17.79
C ALA A 340 -21.63 -16.02 18.11
N ARG A 341 -21.70 -16.55 19.35
CA ARG A 341 -22.85 -17.35 19.81
C ARG A 341 -24.16 -16.56 19.81
N LYS A 342 -24.14 -15.32 20.31
CA LYS A 342 -25.29 -14.41 20.31
C LYS A 342 -25.79 -14.09 18.90
N HIS A 343 -24.88 -13.91 17.94
CA HIS A 343 -25.25 -13.62 16.55
C HIS A 343 -25.75 -14.86 15.81
N LYS A 344 -25.15 -16.02 16.04
CA LYS A 344 -25.61 -17.32 15.52
C LYS A 344 -27.03 -17.63 16.00
N ALA A 345 -27.34 -17.39 17.27
CA ALA A 345 -28.69 -17.57 17.84
C ALA A 345 -29.74 -16.67 17.17
N LYS A 346 -29.34 -15.54 16.58
CA LYS A 346 -30.21 -14.62 15.83
C LYS A 346 -30.28 -14.92 14.33
N GLY A 347 -29.72 -16.04 13.87
CA GLY A 347 -29.64 -16.39 12.44
C GLY A 347 -28.65 -15.56 11.64
N ASN A 348 -27.76 -14.81 12.29
CA ASN A 348 -26.76 -13.97 11.62
C ASN A 348 -25.40 -14.68 11.54
N GLY A 349 -24.65 -14.43 10.47
CA GLY A 349 -23.29 -14.95 10.26
C GLY A 349 -22.15 -14.11 10.88
N PHE A 350 -22.46 -13.18 11.80
CA PHE A 350 -21.44 -12.33 12.44
C PHE A 350 -20.68 -13.09 13.54
N GLY A 351 -19.37 -12.87 13.65
CA GLY A 351 -18.50 -13.52 14.63
C GLY A 351 -17.04 -13.51 14.18
N PHE A 352 -16.23 -14.35 14.79
CA PHE A 352 -14.83 -14.54 14.40
C PHE A 352 -14.66 -15.58 13.29
N GLY A 353 -13.54 -15.54 12.57
CA GLY A 353 -13.10 -16.59 11.66
C GLY A 353 -12.00 -17.42 12.33
N LEU A 354 -12.33 -18.62 12.79
CA LEU A 354 -11.35 -19.56 13.37
C LEU A 354 -10.89 -20.52 12.28
N ASN A 355 -9.58 -20.61 12.09
CA ASN A 355 -8.96 -21.33 10.98
C ASN A 355 -8.01 -22.37 11.54
N ASP A 356 -8.21 -23.63 11.17
CA ASP A 356 -7.31 -24.72 11.51
C ASP A 356 -6.20 -24.82 10.45
N PRO A 357 -4.95 -24.43 10.76
CA PRO A 357 -3.88 -24.45 9.77
C PRO A 357 -3.51 -25.87 9.32
N ARG A 358 -3.91 -26.94 10.03
CA ARG A 358 -3.62 -28.33 9.64
C ARG A 358 -4.43 -28.78 8.42
N GLN A 359 -5.51 -28.07 8.10
CA GLN A 359 -6.33 -28.34 6.93
C GLN A 359 -5.71 -27.66 5.69
N ALA A 360 -5.51 -28.44 4.62
CA ALA A 360 -4.71 -28.01 3.47
C ALA A 360 -5.38 -26.92 2.61
N ASP A 361 -6.71 -26.89 2.58
CA ASP A 361 -7.54 -26.06 1.69
C ASP A 361 -8.13 -24.81 2.36
N VAL A 362 -7.67 -24.48 3.56
CA VAL A 362 -8.15 -23.30 4.30
C VAL A 362 -7.84 -22.02 3.54
N CYS A 363 -8.90 -21.30 3.18
CA CYS A 363 -8.85 -19.95 2.64
C CYS A 363 -9.47 -18.98 3.65
N VAL A 364 -8.65 -18.10 4.24
CA VAL A 364 -9.10 -17.21 5.30
C VAL A 364 -9.94 -16.06 4.78
N ARG A 365 -10.70 -15.41 5.67
CA ARG A 365 -11.43 -14.17 5.35
C ARG A 365 -10.47 -13.04 5.01
N THR A 366 -10.99 -11.97 4.39
CA THR A 366 -10.22 -10.75 4.11
C THR A 366 -9.53 -10.20 5.35
N LEU A 367 -8.21 -10.01 5.28
CA LEU A 367 -7.46 -9.22 6.26
C LEU A 367 -7.87 -7.75 6.11
N SER A 368 -8.70 -7.26 7.03
CA SER A 368 -9.29 -5.92 6.96
C SER A 368 -8.40 -4.87 7.64
N ALA A 369 -8.61 -3.60 7.30
CA ALA A 369 -8.00 -2.47 8.00
C ALA A 369 -8.38 -2.38 9.50
N ARG A 370 -9.41 -3.12 9.94
CA ARG A 370 -9.85 -3.19 11.35
C ARG A 370 -9.22 -4.34 12.13
N TYR A 371 -8.46 -5.22 11.48
CA TYR A 371 -7.83 -6.38 12.11
C TYR A 371 -7.00 -6.02 13.35
N TYR A 372 -6.44 -4.81 13.38
CA TYR A 372 -5.68 -4.30 14.53
C TYR A 372 -6.48 -4.25 15.84
N LYS A 373 -7.83 -4.22 15.79
CA LYS A 373 -8.68 -4.09 16.98
C LYS A 373 -8.67 -5.37 17.82
N ASP A 374 -9.04 -6.49 17.21
CA ASP A 374 -9.24 -7.76 17.90
C ASP A 374 -8.78 -8.98 17.08
N GLY A 375 -8.44 -8.80 15.80
CA GLY A 375 -8.05 -9.87 14.88
C GLY A 375 -9.18 -10.86 14.55
N SER A 376 -10.43 -10.50 14.87
CA SER A 376 -11.58 -11.42 14.80
C SER A 376 -11.81 -12.01 13.41
N GLU A 377 -11.43 -11.33 12.33
CA GLU A 377 -11.61 -11.86 10.98
C GLU A 377 -10.79 -13.13 10.72
N ILE A 378 -9.61 -13.25 11.35
CA ILE A 378 -8.65 -14.34 11.12
C ILE A 378 -7.96 -14.70 12.43
N LEU A 379 -8.45 -15.74 13.09
CA LEU A 379 -7.84 -16.40 14.24
C LEU A 379 -7.28 -17.76 13.81
N ILE A 380 -6.12 -18.10 14.35
CA ILE A 380 -5.46 -19.39 14.16
C ILE A 380 -5.81 -20.29 15.33
N ASP A 381 -6.42 -21.44 15.01
CA ASP A 381 -6.72 -22.46 16.00
C ASP A 381 -5.44 -23.09 16.56
N ARG A 382 -5.48 -23.40 17.86
CA ARG A 382 -4.42 -24.06 18.61
C ARG A 382 -4.90 -25.37 19.25
N GLY A 383 -5.99 -25.94 18.72
CA GLY A 383 -6.64 -27.14 19.24
C GLY A 383 -7.75 -26.84 20.25
N TRP A 384 -8.48 -25.73 20.09
CA TRP A 384 -9.62 -25.40 20.93
C TRP A 384 -10.74 -26.44 20.74
N ASP A 385 -11.20 -27.03 21.84
CA ASP A 385 -12.35 -27.93 21.84
C ASP A 385 -13.64 -27.12 22.00
N ALA A 386 -14.44 -27.04 20.94
CA ALA A 386 -15.69 -26.28 20.94
C ALA A 386 -16.76 -26.88 21.85
N ALA A 387 -16.84 -28.22 21.96
CA ALA A 387 -17.83 -28.87 22.80
C ALA A 387 -17.52 -28.62 24.29
N LEU A 388 -16.24 -28.74 24.66
CA LEU A 388 -15.79 -28.38 26.00
C LEU A 388 -15.94 -26.88 26.28
N GLY A 389 -15.72 -26.02 25.28
CA GLY A 389 -15.93 -24.58 25.38
C GLY A 389 -17.39 -24.17 25.65
N GLU A 390 -18.37 -24.93 25.13
CA GLU A 390 -19.79 -24.73 25.46
C GLU A 390 -20.15 -25.27 26.84
N ALA A 391 -19.58 -26.42 27.24
CA ALA A 391 -19.87 -27.06 28.52
C ALA A 391 -19.22 -26.31 29.71
N ASP A 392 -17.94 -25.96 29.58
CA ASP A 392 -17.15 -25.21 30.55
C ASP A 392 -16.10 -24.35 29.82
N PHE A 393 -16.48 -23.11 29.52
CA PHE A 393 -15.60 -22.15 28.86
C PHE A 393 -14.31 -21.87 29.66
N SER A 394 -14.34 -22.05 30.99
CA SER A 394 -13.21 -21.72 31.87
C SER A 394 -12.31 -22.92 32.15
N ASN A 395 -12.55 -24.06 31.51
CA ASN A 395 -11.72 -25.26 31.62
C ASN A 395 -10.23 -24.93 31.36
N ALA A 396 -9.37 -25.27 32.31
CA ALA A 396 -7.96 -24.86 32.30
C ALA A 396 -7.18 -25.39 31.07
N ASP A 397 -7.38 -26.67 30.72
CA ASP A 397 -6.68 -27.31 29.61
C ASP A 397 -7.12 -26.73 28.26
N ASN A 398 -8.43 -26.49 28.08
CA ASN A 398 -8.95 -25.87 26.87
C ASN A 398 -8.49 -24.41 26.76
N MET A 399 -8.45 -23.70 27.88
CA MET A 399 -7.95 -22.33 27.95
C MET A 399 -6.47 -22.23 27.59
N ALA A 400 -5.64 -23.24 27.83
CA ALA A 400 -4.26 -23.26 27.33
C ALA A 400 -4.20 -23.29 25.78
N ARG A 401 -5.26 -23.79 25.13
CA ARG A 401 -5.41 -23.93 23.67
C ARG A 401 -6.19 -22.79 23.00
N ARG A 402 -6.35 -21.65 23.70
CA ARG A 402 -6.99 -20.45 23.13
C ARG A 402 -6.39 -20.10 21.75
N PRO A 403 -7.22 -19.64 20.80
CA PRO A 403 -6.75 -19.18 19.50
C PRO A 403 -5.78 -18.00 19.62
N ARG A 404 -5.03 -17.76 18.55
CA ARG A 404 -4.14 -16.60 18.44
C ARG A 404 -4.48 -15.75 17.21
N ARG A 405 -4.04 -14.51 17.23
CA ARG A 405 -3.98 -13.66 16.03
C ARG A 405 -2.77 -14.05 15.16
N LEU A 406 -2.79 -13.59 13.91
CA LEU A 406 -1.62 -13.56 13.05
C LEU A 406 -0.61 -12.55 13.60
N SER A 407 0.69 -12.84 13.48
CA SER A 407 1.75 -11.85 13.69
C SER A 407 1.82 -10.88 12.50
N PRO A 408 2.43 -9.69 12.65
CA PRO A 408 2.69 -8.80 11.51
C PRO A 408 3.48 -9.47 10.38
N ARG A 409 4.41 -10.38 10.71
CA ARG A 409 5.17 -11.15 9.72
C ARG A 409 4.27 -12.09 8.92
N GLU A 410 3.39 -12.81 9.60
CA GLU A 410 2.42 -13.71 8.95
C GLU A 410 1.43 -12.92 8.09
N CYS A 411 1.00 -11.73 8.53
CA CYS A 411 0.23 -10.80 7.71
C CYS A 411 0.99 -10.36 6.45
N ALA A 412 2.30 -10.09 6.55
CA ALA A 412 3.13 -9.75 5.39
C ALA A 412 3.14 -10.90 4.36
N ARG A 413 3.26 -12.15 4.81
CA ARG A 413 3.20 -13.35 3.95
C ARG A 413 1.81 -13.53 3.33
N LEU A 414 0.75 -13.39 4.12
CA LEU A 414 -0.64 -13.50 3.67
C LEU A 414 -1.02 -12.43 2.63
N MET A 415 -0.31 -11.31 2.59
CA MET A 415 -0.48 -10.24 1.61
C MET A 415 0.54 -10.30 0.45
N GLY A 416 1.50 -11.25 0.49
CA GLY A 416 2.53 -11.44 -0.53
C GLY A 416 3.72 -10.48 -0.46
N PHE A 417 3.89 -9.75 0.64
CA PHE A 417 5.09 -8.93 0.89
C PHE A 417 6.30 -9.76 1.31
N GLU A 418 6.08 -10.99 1.78
CA GLU A 418 7.11 -11.90 2.26
C GLU A 418 6.83 -13.31 1.74
N ALA A 419 7.87 -14.06 1.39
CA ALA A 419 7.73 -15.46 1.00
C ALA A 419 7.54 -16.38 2.22
N PRO A 420 6.96 -17.59 2.04
CA PRO A 420 6.91 -18.62 3.08
C PRO A 420 8.30 -18.88 3.69
N GLY A 421 8.40 -18.91 5.02
CA GLY A 421 9.66 -19.14 5.74
C GLY A 421 10.71 -18.02 5.66
N GLU A 422 10.48 -16.94 4.89
CA GLU A 422 11.39 -15.80 4.80
C GLU A 422 11.08 -14.70 5.84
N HIS A 423 12.08 -13.83 6.05
CA HIS A 423 12.06 -12.70 6.99
C HIS A 423 12.77 -11.46 6.41
N ARG A 424 12.61 -11.18 5.10
CA ARG A 424 13.29 -10.08 4.40
C ARG A 424 12.54 -8.75 4.46
N PHE A 425 11.21 -8.77 4.54
CA PHE A 425 10.40 -7.56 4.58
C PHE A 425 10.58 -6.83 5.91
N ARG A 426 11.02 -5.58 5.90
CA ARG A 426 11.31 -4.81 7.13
C ARG A 426 10.03 -4.16 7.64
N ILE A 427 9.70 -4.34 8.91
CA ILE A 427 8.51 -3.76 9.56
C ILE A 427 9.00 -2.74 10.62
N PRO A 428 9.18 -1.46 10.26
CA PRO A 428 9.77 -0.44 11.15
C PRO A 428 8.74 0.24 12.07
N VAL A 429 7.53 -0.33 12.17
CA VAL A 429 6.38 0.24 12.87
C VAL A 429 5.83 -0.76 13.90
N SER A 430 4.96 -0.29 14.79
CA SER A 430 4.29 -1.17 15.77
C SER A 430 3.33 -2.15 15.11
N ASP A 431 3.03 -3.26 15.80
CA ASP A 431 2.06 -4.27 15.36
C ASP A 431 0.73 -3.65 14.92
N THR A 432 0.20 -2.71 15.71
CA THR A 432 -1.05 -1.99 15.39
C THR A 432 -0.98 -1.27 14.05
N GLN A 433 0.14 -0.60 13.75
CA GLN A 433 0.31 0.08 12.47
C GLN A 433 0.54 -0.92 11.33
N ALA A 434 1.31 -1.98 11.57
CA ALA A 434 1.52 -3.04 10.59
C ALA A 434 0.19 -3.71 10.19
N TYR A 435 -0.69 -4.04 11.13
CA TYR A 435 -2.02 -4.57 10.83
C TYR A 435 -2.87 -3.63 9.98
N LYS A 436 -2.84 -2.32 10.27
CA LYS A 436 -3.53 -1.32 9.45
C LYS A 436 -2.95 -1.26 8.03
N GLN A 437 -1.63 -1.28 7.91
CA GLN A 437 -0.94 -1.23 6.62
C GLN A 437 -1.25 -2.46 5.76
N PHE A 438 -1.09 -3.67 6.30
CA PHE A 438 -1.42 -4.90 5.58
C PHE A 438 -2.93 -5.00 5.27
N GLY A 439 -3.79 -4.63 6.21
CA GLY A 439 -5.23 -4.60 6.01
C GLY A 439 -5.70 -3.62 4.92
N ASN A 440 -4.99 -2.51 4.73
CA ASN A 440 -5.22 -1.54 3.65
C ASN A 440 -4.49 -1.86 2.35
N SER A 441 -3.54 -2.79 2.34
CA SER A 441 -2.74 -3.08 1.15
C SER A 441 -3.50 -3.90 0.11
N VAL A 442 -3.01 -3.83 -1.12
CA VAL A 442 -3.31 -4.83 -2.15
C VAL A 442 -2.58 -6.14 -1.87
N VAL A 443 -2.99 -7.23 -2.50
CA VAL A 443 -2.24 -8.49 -2.50
C VAL A 443 -1.20 -8.45 -3.60
N VAL A 444 0.08 -8.50 -3.23
CA VAL A 444 1.22 -8.32 -4.14
C VAL A 444 1.18 -9.23 -5.37
N PRO A 445 0.99 -10.57 -5.27
CA PRO A 445 1.02 -11.45 -6.44
C PRO A 445 -0.07 -11.17 -7.46
N VAL A 446 -1.21 -10.57 -7.06
CA VAL A 446 -2.24 -10.13 -8.02
C VAL A 446 -1.67 -9.05 -8.94
N PHE A 447 -1.01 -8.03 -8.37
CA PHE A 447 -0.45 -6.93 -9.16
C PHE A 447 0.87 -7.31 -9.85
N ALA A 448 1.61 -8.29 -9.33
CA ALA A 448 2.70 -8.91 -10.08
C ALA A 448 2.20 -9.64 -11.34
N ALA A 449 1.07 -10.36 -11.25
CA ALA A 449 0.46 -10.99 -12.41
C ALA A 449 -0.06 -9.95 -13.42
N VAL A 450 -0.72 -8.88 -12.96
CA VAL A 450 -1.15 -7.76 -13.84
C VAL A 450 0.06 -7.12 -14.53
N ALA A 451 1.15 -6.86 -13.81
CA ALA A 451 2.37 -6.32 -14.38
C ALA A 451 2.98 -7.27 -15.44
N GLN A 452 3.02 -8.57 -15.18
CA GLN A 452 3.51 -9.57 -16.14
C GLN A 452 2.65 -9.63 -17.42
N LEU A 453 1.33 -9.52 -17.32
CA LEU A 453 0.46 -9.43 -18.50
C LEU A 453 0.73 -8.16 -19.32
N LEU A 454 1.08 -7.06 -18.66
CA LEU A 454 1.37 -5.78 -19.31
C LEU A 454 2.78 -5.71 -19.91
N LEU A 455 3.71 -6.56 -19.46
CA LEU A 455 5.11 -6.51 -19.89
C LEU A 455 5.31 -6.54 -21.42
N PRO A 456 4.60 -7.37 -22.22
CA PRO A 456 4.72 -7.33 -23.67
C PRO A 456 4.32 -5.99 -24.28
N LEU A 457 3.26 -5.35 -23.76
CA LEU A 457 2.80 -4.03 -24.22
C LEU A 457 3.78 -2.94 -23.82
N ILE A 458 4.28 -2.98 -22.58
CA ILE A 458 5.30 -2.05 -22.09
C ILE A 458 6.56 -2.12 -22.97
N LYS A 459 6.98 -3.31 -23.41
CA LYS A 459 8.13 -3.47 -24.31
C LYS A 459 7.89 -2.86 -25.69
N GLN A 460 6.66 -2.85 -26.19
CA GLN A 460 6.30 -2.20 -27.46
C GLN A 460 6.42 -0.67 -27.37
N LEU A 461 6.24 -0.08 -26.18
CA LEU A 461 6.42 1.37 -25.98
C LEU A 461 7.85 1.86 -26.26
N ASN A 462 8.83 0.97 -26.17
CA ASN A 462 10.24 1.27 -26.41
C ASN A 462 10.70 0.93 -27.84
N GLN A 463 9.79 0.46 -28.69
CA GLN A 463 10.07 0.19 -30.09
C GLN A 463 9.81 1.48 -30.91
N PRO A 464 10.73 1.86 -31.83
CA PRO A 464 10.71 3.13 -32.53
C PRO A 464 9.53 3.29 -33.50
#